data_AF-A0A353Z5W8-F1
#
_entry.id   AF-A0A353Z5W8-F1
#
_cell.length_a   1.000
_cell.length_b   1.000
_cell.length_c   1.000
_cell.angle_alpha   90.00
_cell.angle_beta   90.00
_cell.angle_gamma   90.00
#
_symmetry.space_group_name_H-M   'P 1'
#
loop_
_entity.id
_entity.type
_entity.pdbx_description
1 polymer ?
#
loop_
_entity_poly.entity_id
_entity_poly.type
_entity_poly.pdbx_seq_one_letter_code
_entity_poly.pdbx_strand_id
1 'polypeptide(L)' 'DVISVRARRVRIECDEAAPVQLDGDPHGTTPLDIQIIPGALRVFAPAGPGNVDSDPFPTIPTSGS' A
#
# COMPACT_ATOMS: atom_id res chain seq x y z
N ASP A 1 -20.89 -17.08 4.48
CA ASP A 1 -20.69 -16.60 3.11
C ASP A 1 -19.54 -15.59 3.13
N VAL A 2 -18.73 -15.50 2.09
CA VAL A 2 -17.56 -14.60 2.01
C VAL A 2 -17.57 -13.89 0.66
N ILE A 3 -17.60 -12.56 0.68
CA ILE A 3 -17.56 -11.73 -0.53
C ILE A 3 -16.14 -11.19 -0.71
N SER A 4 -15.59 -11.32 -1.91
CA SER A 4 -14.28 -10.76 -2.29
C SER A 4 -14.43 -9.90 -3.54
N VAL A 5 -13.97 -8.66 -3.46
CA VAL A 5 -14.01 -7.69 -4.57
C VAL A 5 -12.69 -6.92 -4.65
N ARG A 6 -12.40 -6.35 -5.82
CA ARG A 6 -11.21 -5.51 -6.05
C ARG A 6 -11.65 -4.09 -6.38
N ALA A 7 -11.13 -3.11 -5.64
CA ALA A 7 -11.40 -1.69 -5.86
C ALA A 7 -10.16 -0.83 -5.60
N ARG A 8 -10.12 0.39 -6.15
CA ARG A 8 -9.08 1.41 -5.85
C ARG A 8 -9.50 2.39 -4.76
N ARG A 9 -10.80 2.44 -4.45
CA ARG A 9 -11.38 3.25 -3.39
C ARG A 9 -12.47 2.44 -2.70
N VAL A 10 -12.49 2.49 -1.38
CA VAL A 10 -13.49 1.82 -0.54
C VAL A 10 -13.94 2.83 0.53
N ARG A 11 -15.25 2.89 0.78
CA ARG A 11 -15.80 3.60 1.92
C ARG A 11 -16.51 2.60 2.81
N ILE A 12 -16.22 2.65 4.10
CA ILE A 12 -16.78 1.75 5.11
C ILE A 12 -17.61 2.60 6.06
N GLU A 13 -18.86 2.20 6.24
CA GLU A 13 -19.83 2.83 7.13
C GLU A 13 -20.43 1.77 8.05
N CYS A 14 -20.89 2.20 9.22
CA CYS A 14 -21.54 1.35 10.21
C CYS A 14 -22.66 2.15 10.88
N ASP A 15 -23.73 1.46 11.29
CA ASP A 15 -24.83 2.09 12.04
C ASP A 15 -24.33 2.66 13.38
N GLU A 16 -23.42 1.94 14.05
CA GLU A 16 -22.67 2.40 15.21
C GLU A 16 -21.18 2.55 14.86
N ALA A 17 -20.55 3.62 15.35
CA ALA A 17 -19.14 3.90 15.08
C ALA A 17 -18.26 2.76 15.60
N ALA A 18 -17.54 2.11 14.69
CA ALA A 18 -16.70 0.96 14.99
C ALA A 18 -15.22 1.37 14.98
N PRO A 19 -14.38 0.88 15.92
CA PRO A 19 -12.96 1.21 15.95
C PRO A 19 -12.22 0.67 14.71
N VAL A 20 -11.28 1.46 14.21
CA VAL A 20 -10.44 1.12 13.04
C VAL A 20 -9.01 0.87 13.47
N GLN A 21 -8.34 -0.10 12.85
CA GLN A 21 -6.90 -0.32 12.97
C GLN A 21 -6.24 -0.31 11.59
N LEU A 22 -5.10 0.37 11.47
CA LEU A 22 -4.27 0.43 10.26
C LEU A 22 -2.90 -0.16 10.60
N ASP A 23 -2.49 -1.23 9.91
CA ASP A 23 -1.21 -1.91 10.13
C ASP A 23 -0.92 -2.30 11.60
N GLY A 24 -1.98 -2.50 12.41
CA GLY A 24 -1.90 -2.82 13.83
C GLY A 24 -2.09 -1.62 14.77
N ASP A 25 -2.05 -0.39 14.24
CA ASP A 25 -2.21 0.84 15.02
C ASP A 25 -3.67 1.30 15.07
N PRO A 26 -4.22 1.66 16.25
CA PRO A 26 -5.55 2.25 16.36
C PRO A 26 -5.67 3.58 15.57
N HIS A 27 -6.74 3.73 14.79
CA HIS A 27 -7.00 4.90 13.96
C HIS A 27 -8.47 5.34 14.00
N GLY A 28 -8.92 5.87 15.14
CA GLY A 28 -10.27 6.42 15.28
C GLY A 28 -11.39 5.39 15.05
N THR A 29 -12.50 5.83 14.46
CA THR A 29 -13.69 5.01 14.20
C THR A 29 -14.23 5.21 12.78
N THR A 30 -15.13 4.33 12.33
CA THR A 30 -15.92 4.56 11.11
C THR A 30 -16.76 5.85 11.21
N PRO A 31 -17.08 6.51 10.07
CA PRO A 31 -16.78 6.12 8.69
C PRO A 31 -15.30 6.26 8.30
N LEU A 32 -14.85 5.39 7.39
CA LEU A 32 -13.47 5.37 6.87
C LEU A 32 -13.47 5.36 5.34
N ASP A 33 -12.72 6.29 4.73
CA ASP A 33 -12.44 6.33 3.29
C ASP A 33 -11.01 5.82 3.04
N ILE A 34 -10.86 4.76 2.23
CA ILE A 34 -9.59 4.16 1.84
C ILE A 34 -9.37 4.40 0.34
N GLN A 35 -8.18 4.86 -0.05
CA GLN A 35 -7.80 5.06 -1.45
C GLN A 35 -6.39 4.54 -1.72
N ILE A 36 -6.22 3.83 -2.84
CA ILE A 36 -4.91 3.46 -3.36
C ILE A 36 -4.27 4.67 -4.04
N ILE A 37 -3.06 5.01 -3.63
CA ILE A 37 -2.20 6.00 -4.29
C ILE A 37 -1.12 5.24 -5.08
N PRO A 38 -1.25 5.09 -6.42
CA PRO A 38 -0.29 4.33 -7.22
C PRO A 38 1.09 5.00 -7.19
N GLY A 39 2.16 4.23 -6.98
CA GLY A 39 3.52 4.75 -6.97
C GLY A 39 3.81 5.76 -5.86
N ALA A 40 3.07 5.71 -4.74
CA ALA A 40 3.23 6.64 -3.62
C ALA A 40 4.64 6.64 -3.02
N LEU A 41 5.37 5.52 -3.14
CA LEU A 41 6.71 5.35 -2.63
C LEU A 41 7.57 4.57 -3.63
N ARG A 42 8.83 4.99 -3.78
CA ARG A 42 9.86 4.18 -4.42
C ARG A 42 10.61 3.41 -3.35
N VAL A 43 10.74 2.11 -3.54
CA VAL A 43 11.41 1.22 -2.59
C VAL A 43 12.50 0.43 -3.30
N PHE A 44 13.57 0.11 -2.58
CA PHE A 44 14.54 -0.87 -3.05
C PHE A 44 13.97 -2.27 -2.87
N ALA A 45 13.95 -3.06 -3.93
CA ALA A 45 13.43 -4.42 -3.90
C ALA A 45 14.37 -5.38 -4.66
N PRO A 46 14.45 -6.68 -4.29
CA PRO A 46 15.29 -7.65 -4.98
C PRO A 46 14.89 -7.83 -6.45
N ALA A 47 15.83 -8.01 -7.37
CA ALA A 47 15.46 -8.34 -8.75
C ALA A 47 14.78 -9.71 -8.80
N GLY A 48 13.57 -9.80 -9.37
CA GLY A 48 12.85 -11.06 -9.47
C GLY A 48 11.51 -10.96 -10.20
N PRO A 49 10.94 -12.09 -10.66
CA PRO A 49 9.79 -12.16 -11.56
C PRO A 49 8.45 -11.64 -10.98
N GLY A 50 8.44 -11.07 -9.77
CA GLY A 50 7.28 -10.43 -9.15
C GLY A 50 7.37 -8.90 -9.01
N ASN A 51 8.51 -8.30 -9.37
CA ASN A 51 8.72 -6.85 -9.26
C ASN A 51 8.40 -6.21 -10.60
N VAL A 52 7.22 -5.61 -10.71
CA VAL A 52 6.66 -5.09 -11.98
C VAL A 52 7.10 -3.66 -12.32
N ASP A 53 7.96 -3.04 -11.51
CA ASP A 53 8.64 -1.78 -11.85
C ASP A 53 10.13 -2.06 -12.06
N SER A 54 10.51 -2.31 -13.31
CA SER A 54 11.90 -2.40 -13.75
C SER A 54 12.44 -1.00 -14.06
N ASP A 55 12.43 -0.09 -13.10
CA ASP A 55 13.30 1.09 -13.20
C ASP A 55 14.73 0.61 -12.92
N PRO A 56 15.70 0.81 -13.84
CA PRO A 56 17.07 0.43 -13.57
C PRO A 56 17.58 1.24 -12.37
N PHE A 57 18.00 0.54 -11.33
CA PHE A 57 18.73 1.12 -10.20
C PHE A 57 19.82 2.07 -10.74
N PRO A 58 19.95 3.31 -10.21
CA PRO A 58 21.09 4.14 -10.57
C PRO A 58 22.37 3.41 -10.18
N THR A 59 23.22 3.13 -11.16
CA THR A 59 24.53 2.50 -10.92
C THR A 59 25.33 3.44 -10.04
N ILE A 60 25.57 3.05 -8.79
CA ILE A 60 26.52 3.76 -7.93
C ILE A 60 27.89 3.53 -8.56
N PRO A 61 28.62 4.58 -8.98
CA PRO A 61 29.98 4.39 -9.47
C PRO A 61 30.81 3.86 -8.30
N THR A 62 31.28 2.61 -8.41
CA THR A 62 32.34 2.11 -7.56
C THR A 62 33.58 2.92 -7.92
N SER A 63 34.00 3.83 -7.04
CA SER A 63 35.27 4.53 -7.15
C SER A 63 36.39 3.49 -7.15
N GLY A 64 36.90 3.16 -8.33
CA GLY A 64 38.09 2.36 -8.51
C GLY A 64 39.33 3.24 -8.44
N SER A 65 40.09 3.08 -7.36
CA SER A 65 41.56 3.16 -7.22
C SER A 65 41.88 3.32 -5.75
#